data_AF-A0A1S3D0V5-F1
#
_entry.id   AF-A0A1S3D0V5-F1
#
_cell.length_a   1.000
_cell.length_b   1.000
_cell.length_c   1.000
_cell.angle_alpha   90.00
_cell.angle_beta   90.00
_cell.angle_gamma   90.00
#
_symmetry.space_group_name_H-M   'P 1'
#
loop_
_entity.id
_entity.type
_entity.pdbx_description
1 polymer ?
#
loop_
_entity_poly.entity_id
_entity_poly.type
_entity_poly.pdbx_seq_one_letter_code
_entity_poly.pdbx_strand_id
1 'polypeptide(L)'
;MVKLTADLIVQCMQYTNPVKDRELDLRGYKIPVIENMGATLDQFDTIDFSNNDIRKIDGFPLLKRLSCLFFNNNRIVRIAENLQENLPNLETLILTGNNIQELGDLDPLSTLPKLKTLCLLHNPVINRPHYRLYVAFKLPQVKLLDFSKVKLKEKQEAAALFKSKKGKELQKEISKKAKTFVPGAALQDLSNIPTGPSAEEVWKIKEAISKASSLEEIERLNKLLQSGQIPGREDAENHNGKATNGNADQPEEDDEEMETDEQNGRSQPPWIKSN
;
A
#
# COMPACT_ATOMS: atom_id res chain seq x y z
N MET A 1 14.46 -10.56 11.70
CA MET A 1 13.85 -9.23 11.76
C MET A 1 14.38 -8.56 13.02
N VAL A 2 15.04 -7.40 12.90
CA VAL A 2 15.67 -6.71 14.03
C VAL A 2 14.83 -5.46 14.34
N LYS A 3 14.57 -5.19 15.62
CA LYS A 3 13.91 -3.95 16.03
C LYS A 3 14.89 -2.77 16.00
N LEU A 4 14.42 -1.59 15.65
CA LEU A 4 15.28 -0.40 15.61
C LEU A 4 15.37 0.21 17.01
N THR A 5 16.25 -0.33 17.86
CA THR A 5 16.42 0.14 19.24
C THR A 5 17.27 1.42 19.31
N ALA A 6 17.17 2.16 20.40
CA ALA A 6 18.05 3.29 20.67
C ALA A 6 19.53 2.86 20.73
N ASP A 7 19.82 1.71 21.34
CA ASP A 7 21.19 1.16 21.42
C ASP A 7 21.76 0.86 20.04
N LEU A 8 20.94 0.32 19.12
CA LEU A 8 21.35 0.08 17.74
C LEU A 8 21.73 1.40 17.05
N ILE A 9 20.87 2.43 17.15
CA ILE A 9 21.12 3.76 16.57
C ILE A 9 22.43 4.37 17.09
N VAL A 10 22.76 4.18 18.38
CA VAL A 10 24.00 4.69 18.99
C VAL A 10 25.23 3.89 18.56
N GLN A 11 25.10 2.57 18.36
CA GLN A 11 26.20 1.66 17.96
C GLN A 11 26.47 1.64 16.44
N CYS A 12 25.49 2.03 15.62
CA CYS A 12 25.62 2.08 14.16
C CYS A 12 26.67 3.08 13.69
N MET A 13 27.18 2.86 12.46
CA MET A 13 28.29 3.65 11.93
C MET A 13 27.83 5.09 11.63
N GLN A 14 28.63 6.07 12.07
CA GLN A 14 28.39 7.50 11.87
C GLN A 14 29.63 8.12 11.21
N TYR A 15 29.44 8.87 10.13
CA TYR A 15 30.55 9.51 9.41
C TYR A 15 30.12 10.79 8.70
N THR A 16 31.11 11.56 8.23
CA THR A 16 30.89 12.62 7.24
C THR A 16 30.97 12.00 5.85
N ASN A 17 29.90 12.09 5.07
CA ASN A 17 29.81 11.45 3.76
C ASN A 17 30.53 12.27 2.65
N PRO A 18 30.62 11.78 1.39
CA PRO A 18 31.31 12.48 0.31
C PRO A 18 30.73 13.86 -0.07
N VAL A 19 29.48 14.18 0.27
CA VAL A 19 28.89 15.52 0.07
C VAL A 19 29.05 16.45 1.29
N LYS A 20 29.74 15.97 2.34
CA LYS A 20 30.04 16.64 3.62
C LYS A 20 28.89 16.70 4.63
N ASP A 21 27.84 15.94 4.39
CA ASP A 21 26.73 15.74 5.33
C ASP A 21 27.13 14.75 6.44
N ARG A 22 26.62 14.93 7.66
CA ARG A 22 26.74 13.91 8.71
C ARG A 22 25.70 12.83 8.48
N GLU A 23 26.17 11.61 8.27
CA GLU A 23 25.40 10.44 7.87
C GLU A 23 25.35 9.39 8.98
N LEU A 24 24.19 8.75 9.15
CA LEU A 24 23.98 7.56 9.96
C LEU A 24 23.70 6.37 9.03
N ASP A 25 24.50 5.31 9.17
CA ASP A 25 24.34 4.06 8.42
C ASP A 25 23.47 3.06 9.20
N LEU A 26 22.26 2.82 8.70
CA LEU A 26 21.32 1.80 9.18
C LEU A 26 21.10 0.69 8.13
N ARG A 27 22.06 0.46 7.22
CA ARG A 27 21.92 -0.51 6.13
C ARG A 27 21.93 -1.97 6.60
N GLY A 28 21.14 -2.82 5.94
CA GLY A 28 21.27 -4.28 6.04
C GLY A 28 20.73 -4.97 7.30
N TYR A 29 20.28 -4.21 8.32
CA TYR A 29 19.87 -4.77 9.62
C TYR A 29 18.55 -5.57 9.61
N LYS A 30 17.79 -5.60 8.50
CA LYS A 30 16.47 -6.25 8.40
C LYS A 30 15.46 -5.62 9.38
N ILE A 31 15.49 -4.28 9.44
CA ILE A 31 14.56 -3.41 10.17
C ILE A 31 13.19 -3.45 9.47
N PRO A 32 12.07 -3.71 10.17
CA PRO A 32 10.73 -3.79 9.57
C PRO A 32 9.92 -2.48 9.66
N VAL A 33 10.25 -1.65 10.64
CA VAL A 33 9.50 -0.49 11.12
C VAL A 33 10.51 0.55 11.59
N ILE A 34 10.26 1.82 11.30
CA ILE A 34 11.04 2.94 11.81
C ILE A 34 10.51 3.27 13.19
N GLU A 35 11.35 3.18 14.22
CA GLU A 35 11.01 3.43 15.62
C GLU A 35 12.23 3.99 16.36
N ASN A 36 12.04 4.54 17.57
CA ASN A 36 13.10 5.06 18.47
C ASN A 36 14.06 6.12 17.88
N MET A 37 13.74 6.71 16.72
CA MET A 37 14.57 7.69 16.00
C MET A 37 14.89 8.97 16.80
N GLY A 38 14.26 9.19 17.96
CA GLY A 38 14.69 10.22 18.92
C GLY A 38 16.13 10.04 19.44
N ALA A 39 16.66 8.82 19.43
CA ALA A 39 18.05 8.52 19.78
C ALA A 39 19.07 9.17 18.82
N THR A 40 18.65 9.64 17.64
CA THR A 40 19.51 10.40 16.71
C THR A 40 19.80 11.84 17.16
N LEU A 41 19.04 12.37 18.12
CA LEU A 41 19.19 13.71 18.71
C LEU A 41 19.25 14.87 17.68
N ASP A 42 18.62 14.69 16.50
CA ASP A 42 18.61 15.65 15.38
C ASP A 42 20.02 16.06 14.89
N GLN A 43 21.00 15.16 15.03
CA GLN A 43 22.40 15.45 14.72
C GLN A 43 22.83 15.17 13.27
N PHE A 44 21.97 14.56 12.45
CA PHE A 44 22.32 14.02 11.13
C PHE A 44 21.63 14.79 10.00
N ASP A 45 22.36 15.03 8.93
CA ASP A 45 21.87 15.64 7.68
C ASP A 45 21.32 14.57 6.73
N THR A 46 21.85 13.34 6.81
CA THR A 46 21.50 12.17 6.00
C THR A 46 21.32 10.91 6.87
N ILE A 47 20.36 10.04 6.53
CA ILE A 47 20.25 8.68 7.12
C ILE A 47 20.05 7.66 5.99
N ASP A 48 20.81 6.57 6.02
CA ASP A 48 20.71 5.47 5.03
C ASP A 48 20.08 4.22 5.63
N PHE A 49 18.83 3.93 5.22
CA PHE A 49 18.06 2.76 5.58
C PHE A 49 18.11 1.65 4.51
N SER A 50 19.04 1.70 3.54
CA SER A 50 19.02 0.81 2.38
C SER A 50 19.21 -0.68 2.75
N ASN A 51 18.56 -1.57 2.00
CA ASN A 51 18.57 -3.03 2.21
C ASN A 51 17.94 -3.46 3.56
N ASN A 52 16.75 -2.94 3.86
CA ASN A 52 15.95 -3.32 5.04
C ASN A 52 14.56 -3.85 4.63
N ASP A 53 13.74 -4.20 5.61
CA ASP A 53 12.40 -4.78 5.42
C ASP A 53 11.26 -3.75 5.62
N ILE A 54 11.58 -2.44 5.61
CA ILE A 54 10.65 -1.37 5.99
C ILE A 54 9.47 -1.29 5.02
N ARG A 55 8.24 -1.25 5.56
CA ARG A 55 6.99 -1.22 4.77
C ARG A 55 6.30 0.15 4.67
N LYS A 56 6.64 1.08 5.56
CA LYS A 56 6.01 2.40 5.66
C LYS A 56 7.05 3.46 6.06
N ILE A 57 6.92 4.67 5.52
CA ILE A 57 7.68 5.85 5.96
C ILE A 57 6.87 6.57 7.03
N ASP A 58 7.16 6.27 8.29
CA ASP A 58 6.61 6.90 9.49
C ASP A 58 7.60 6.78 10.67
N GLY A 59 7.15 6.94 11.93
CA GLY A 59 7.98 6.69 13.13
C GLY A 59 9.09 7.70 13.45
N PHE A 60 9.23 8.75 12.65
CA PHE A 60 10.17 9.85 12.90
C PHE A 60 9.66 10.81 13.99
N PRO A 61 10.50 11.30 14.91
CA PRO A 61 10.23 12.49 15.72
C PRO A 61 10.42 13.76 14.84
N LEU A 62 10.30 14.94 15.44
CA LEU A 62 10.71 16.19 14.79
C LEU A 62 12.24 16.21 14.60
N LEU A 63 12.69 16.01 13.36
CA LEU A 63 14.08 16.15 12.92
C LEU A 63 14.18 17.35 11.98
N LYS A 64 14.77 18.44 12.45
CA LYS A 64 14.94 19.69 11.70
C LYS A 64 16.21 19.69 10.87
N ARG A 65 17.21 18.87 11.21
CA ARG A 65 18.47 18.79 10.46
C ARG A 65 18.39 17.83 9.28
N LEU A 66 17.62 16.76 9.40
CA LEU A 66 17.51 15.72 8.38
C LEU A 66 17.02 16.26 7.03
N SER A 67 17.85 16.12 6.00
CA SER A 67 17.62 16.66 4.65
C SER A 67 17.65 15.60 3.55
N CYS A 68 18.31 14.46 3.78
CA CYS A 68 18.38 13.34 2.83
C CYS A 68 18.01 12.01 3.49
N LEU A 69 17.18 11.22 2.80
CA LEU A 69 16.80 9.86 3.19
C LEU A 69 17.01 8.87 2.03
N PHE A 70 17.81 7.84 2.29
CA PHE A 70 17.98 6.69 1.39
C PHE A 70 17.19 5.49 1.92
N PHE A 71 16.31 4.93 1.09
CA PHE A 71 15.52 3.73 1.37
C PHE A 71 15.66 2.70 0.25
N ASN A 72 16.84 2.60 -0.37
CA ASN A 72 17.03 1.68 -1.50
C ASN A 72 16.76 0.23 -1.08
N ASN A 73 16.17 -0.59 -1.93
CA ASN A 73 15.92 -2.02 -1.68
C ASN A 73 15.19 -2.26 -0.34
N ASN A 74 14.00 -1.68 -0.21
CA ASN A 74 13.11 -1.87 0.94
C ASN A 74 11.75 -2.41 0.46
N ARG A 75 10.77 -2.52 1.36
CA ARG A 75 9.43 -3.06 1.08
C ARG A 75 8.34 -1.99 1.16
N ILE A 76 8.68 -0.72 0.93
CA ILE A 76 7.79 0.41 1.22
C ILE A 76 6.59 0.39 0.27
N VAL A 77 5.39 0.37 0.86
CA VAL A 77 4.10 0.49 0.14
C VAL A 77 3.41 1.82 0.46
N ARG A 78 3.69 2.43 1.62
CA ARG A 78 2.97 3.62 2.13
C ARG A 78 3.87 4.68 2.74
N ILE A 79 3.38 5.92 2.73
CA ILE A 79 4.04 7.12 3.27
C ILE A 79 3.05 7.78 4.25
N ALA A 80 3.53 8.36 5.36
CA ALA A 80 2.67 9.06 6.31
C ALA A 80 2.15 10.40 5.77
N GLU A 81 0.84 10.64 5.89
CA GLU A 81 0.15 11.88 5.47
C GLU A 81 0.77 13.15 6.08
N ASN A 82 1.23 13.08 7.33
CA ASN A 82 1.75 14.22 8.10
C ASN A 82 3.29 14.29 8.16
N LEU A 83 4.02 13.64 7.25
CA LEU A 83 5.49 13.54 7.32
C LEU A 83 6.22 14.91 7.39
N GLN A 84 5.58 16.00 6.93
CA GLN A 84 6.07 17.38 7.07
C GLN A 84 6.19 17.89 8.51
N GLU A 85 5.40 17.34 9.45
CA GLU A 85 5.45 17.71 10.88
C GLU A 85 6.69 17.11 11.56
N ASN A 86 7.16 15.97 11.05
CA ASN A 86 8.35 15.29 11.54
C ASN A 86 9.62 15.74 10.79
N LEU A 87 9.54 15.85 9.46
CA LEU A 87 10.68 16.09 8.57
C LEU A 87 10.52 17.39 7.75
N PRO A 88 10.37 18.58 8.38
CA PRO A 88 10.04 19.83 7.69
C PRO A 88 11.11 20.32 6.69
N ASN A 89 12.34 19.79 6.80
CA ASN A 89 13.49 20.18 5.98
C ASN A 89 13.96 19.12 4.97
N LEU A 90 13.20 18.02 4.79
CA LEU A 90 13.58 16.97 3.84
C LEU A 90 13.64 17.49 2.40
N GLU A 91 14.81 17.36 1.76
CA GLU A 91 15.07 17.83 0.40
C GLU A 91 15.26 16.70 -0.62
N THR A 92 15.78 15.56 -0.18
CA THR A 92 16.08 14.39 -1.03
C THR A 92 15.49 13.12 -0.44
N LEU A 93 14.69 12.40 -1.23
CA LEU A 93 14.10 11.12 -0.86
C LEU A 93 14.32 10.09 -1.99
N ILE A 94 15.06 9.03 -1.68
CA ILE A 94 15.45 8.00 -2.65
C ILE A 94 14.78 6.67 -2.25
N LEU A 95 13.83 6.21 -3.06
CA LEU A 95 12.98 5.04 -2.82
C LEU A 95 13.24 3.92 -3.85
N THR A 96 14.45 3.85 -4.41
CA THR A 96 14.83 2.87 -5.43
C THR A 96 14.53 1.44 -4.98
N GLY A 97 13.84 0.63 -5.78
CA GLY A 97 13.55 -0.77 -5.44
C GLY A 97 12.64 -0.90 -4.21
N ASN A 98 11.39 -0.47 -4.34
CA ASN A 98 10.34 -0.56 -3.31
C ASN A 98 8.99 -0.99 -3.96
N ASN A 99 7.94 -1.08 -3.13
CA ASN A 99 6.64 -1.64 -3.49
C ASN A 99 5.51 -0.59 -3.60
N ILE A 100 5.85 0.66 -3.92
CA ILE A 100 4.86 1.73 -4.16
C ILE A 100 4.14 1.45 -5.49
N GLN A 101 2.80 1.41 -5.45
CA GLN A 101 2.01 0.77 -6.51
C GLN A 101 1.09 1.72 -7.28
N GLU A 102 0.37 2.58 -6.59
CA GLU A 102 -0.59 3.52 -7.18
C GLU A 102 -0.07 4.95 -7.12
N LEU A 103 -0.52 5.79 -8.06
CA LEU A 103 -0.08 7.19 -8.13
C LEU A 103 -0.49 8.00 -6.88
N GLY A 104 -1.59 7.63 -6.24
CA GLY A 104 -2.07 8.26 -5.00
C GLY A 104 -1.26 7.88 -3.76
N ASP A 105 -0.44 6.83 -3.80
CA ASP A 105 0.48 6.49 -2.69
C ASP A 105 1.56 7.58 -2.49
N LEU A 106 1.74 8.44 -3.50
CA LEU A 106 2.66 9.58 -3.51
C LEU A 106 2.02 10.89 -3.03
N ASP A 107 0.71 10.93 -2.83
CA ASP A 107 -0.02 12.14 -2.37
C ASP A 107 0.52 12.73 -1.06
N PRO A 108 0.91 11.94 -0.04
CA PRO A 108 1.54 12.42 1.19
C PRO A 108 2.80 13.25 0.96
N LEU A 109 3.56 13.02 -0.11
CA LEU A 109 4.78 13.79 -0.39
C LEU A 109 4.50 15.25 -0.78
N SER A 110 3.25 15.58 -1.12
CA SER A 110 2.88 16.95 -1.53
C SER A 110 2.97 17.97 -0.39
N THR A 111 2.90 17.52 0.86
CA THR A 111 3.01 18.36 2.05
C THR A 111 4.44 18.81 2.37
N LEU A 112 5.45 18.09 1.87
CA LEU A 112 6.87 18.35 2.15
C LEU A 112 7.37 19.59 1.38
N PRO A 113 7.61 20.73 2.04
CA PRO A 113 7.78 22.01 1.35
C PRO A 113 9.15 22.15 0.67
N LYS A 114 10.16 21.39 1.09
CA LYS A 114 11.53 21.47 0.59
C LYS A 114 11.96 20.31 -0.33
N LEU A 115 11.09 19.35 -0.61
CA LEU A 115 11.42 18.17 -1.42
C LEU A 115 11.80 18.56 -2.86
N LYS A 116 13.09 18.50 -3.19
CA LYS A 116 13.68 18.86 -4.49
C LYS A 116 13.97 17.63 -5.34
N THR A 117 14.37 16.53 -4.72
CA THR A 117 14.85 15.31 -5.38
C THR A 117 14.02 14.11 -4.93
N LEU A 118 13.43 13.41 -5.89
CA LEU A 118 12.67 12.18 -5.68
C LEU A 118 13.15 11.12 -6.67
N CYS A 119 13.44 9.91 -6.18
CA CYS A 119 13.72 8.75 -7.04
C CYS A 119 12.78 7.61 -6.64
N LEU A 120 12.03 7.08 -7.62
CA LEU A 120 11.10 5.96 -7.48
C LEU A 120 11.47 4.79 -8.40
N LEU A 121 12.68 4.81 -8.99
CA LEU A 121 13.18 3.76 -9.89
C LEU A 121 12.97 2.36 -9.30
N HIS A 122 12.59 1.40 -10.14
CA HIS A 122 12.24 0.04 -9.74
C HIS A 122 11.07 -0.07 -8.71
N ASN A 123 10.12 0.87 -8.72
CA ASN A 123 8.79 0.70 -8.10
C ASN A 123 7.71 0.45 -9.18
N PRO A 124 6.68 -0.38 -8.89
CA PRO A 124 5.55 -0.59 -9.81
C PRO A 124 4.82 0.69 -10.27
N VAL A 125 4.81 1.75 -9.44
CA VAL A 125 4.17 3.04 -9.75
C VAL A 125 4.69 3.71 -11.02
N ILE A 126 5.94 3.45 -11.44
CA ILE A 126 6.52 4.01 -12.67
C ILE A 126 5.76 3.55 -13.93
N ASN A 127 5.23 2.34 -13.92
CA ASN A 127 4.51 1.76 -15.06
C ASN A 127 3.06 2.29 -15.19
N ARG A 128 2.63 3.22 -14.31
CA ARG A 128 1.28 3.77 -14.33
C ARG A 128 1.14 4.87 -15.39
N PRO A 129 0.00 4.93 -16.11
CA PRO A 129 -0.22 5.94 -17.14
C PRO A 129 -0.12 7.35 -16.54
N HIS A 130 0.54 8.25 -17.27
CA HIS A 130 0.80 9.63 -16.87
C HIS A 130 1.69 9.82 -15.62
N TYR A 131 2.38 8.79 -15.11
CA TYR A 131 3.22 8.85 -13.88
C TYR A 131 4.03 10.16 -13.70
N ARG A 132 4.93 10.48 -14.64
CA ARG A 132 5.76 11.71 -14.56
C ARG A 132 4.94 13.00 -14.54
N LEU A 133 3.83 13.05 -15.27
CA LEU A 133 2.95 14.22 -15.29
C LEU A 133 2.17 14.34 -13.97
N TYR A 134 1.72 13.22 -13.39
CA TYR A 134 1.04 13.21 -12.10
C TYR A 134 1.97 13.74 -11.01
N VAL A 135 3.20 13.23 -10.93
CA VAL A 135 4.22 13.74 -10.00
C VAL A 135 4.54 15.22 -10.26
N ALA A 136 4.71 15.63 -11.52
CA ALA A 136 4.98 17.03 -11.86
C ALA A 136 3.82 18.00 -11.53
N PHE A 137 2.57 17.50 -11.45
CA PHE A 137 1.39 18.27 -11.04
C PHE A 137 1.20 18.28 -9.52
N LYS A 138 1.31 17.12 -8.88
CA LYS A 138 1.03 16.91 -7.45
C LYS A 138 2.18 17.35 -6.55
N LEU A 139 3.43 17.18 -7.00
CA LEU A 139 4.66 17.55 -6.30
C LEU A 139 5.42 18.68 -7.05
N PRO A 140 4.82 19.87 -7.25
CA PRO A 140 5.41 20.94 -8.06
C PRO A 140 6.78 21.45 -7.53
N GLN A 141 7.08 21.23 -6.23
CA GLN A 141 8.36 21.53 -5.60
C GLN A 141 9.53 20.67 -6.15
N VAL A 142 9.24 19.45 -6.63
CA VAL A 142 10.26 18.53 -7.16
C VAL A 142 10.90 19.11 -8.43
N LYS A 143 12.23 19.06 -8.45
CA LYS A 143 13.10 19.55 -9.54
C LYS A 143 13.80 18.41 -10.26
N LEU A 144 14.13 17.33 -9.54
CA LEU A 144 14.76 16.13 -10.05
C LEU A 144 13.87 14.92 -9.74
N LEU A 145 13.37 14.24 -10.78
CA LEU A 145 12.54 13.04 -10.66
C LEU A 145 13.20 11.90 -11.44
N ASP A 146 13.54 10.82 -10.76
CA ASP A 146 14.24 9.65 -11.32
C ASP A 146 15.55 10.07 -12.01
N PHE A 147 16.36 10.83 -11.26
CA PHE A 147 17.59 11.52 -11.69
C PHE A 147 17.45 12.44 -12.92
N SER A 148 16.22 12.68 -13.40
CA SER A 148 15.91 13.47 -14.58
C SER A 148 15.25 14.80 -14.20
N LYS A 149 15.77 15.93 -14.72
CA LYS A 149 15.23 17.26 -14.42
C LYS A 149 13.80 17.40 -14.93
N VAL A 150 12.86 17.79 -14.07
CA VAL A 150 11.45 18.03 -14.45
C VAL A 150 11.35 19.35 -15.22
N LYS A 151 11.08 19.27 -16.51
CA LYS A 151 11.10 20.40 -17.45
C LYS A 151 9.83 21.25 -17.35
N LEU A 152 9.92 22.53 -17.71
CA LEU A 152 8.77 23.44 -17.74
C LEU A 152 7.64 22.91 -18.66
N LYS A 153 8.00 22.31 -19.80
CA LYS A 153 7.05 21.65 -20.72
C LYS A 153 6.25 20.53 -20.03
N GLU A 154 6.91 19.63 -19.29
CA GLU A 154 6.23 18.58 -18.51
C GLU A 154 5.27 19.20 -17.48
N LYS A 155 5.67 20.26 -16.78
CA LYS A 155 4.81 20.97 -15.81
C LYS A 155 3.61 21.67 -16.47
N GLN A 156 3.76 22.19 -17.69
CA GLN A 156 2.67 22.79 -18.47
C GLN A 156 1.68 21.74 -18.99
N GLU A 157 2.17 20.63 -19.56
CA GLU A 157 1.36 19.50 -20.02
C GLU A 157 0.59 18.85 -18.88
N ALA A 158 1.25 18.64 -17.74
CA ALA A 158 0.64 18.15 -16.51
C ALA A 158 -0.47 19.10 -16.00
N ALA A 159 -0.21 20.40 -15.97
CA ALA A 159 -1.21 21.40 -15.58
C ALA A 159 -2.41 21.44 -16.54
N ALA A 160 -2.20 21.29 -17.86
CA ALA A 160 -3.28 21.24 -18.83
C ALA A 160 -4.15 19.98 -18.66
N LEU A 161 -3.51 18.81 -18.48
CA LEU A 161 -4.19 17.54 -18.25
C LEU A 161 -5.03 17.57 -16.97
N PHE A 162 -4.39 17.83 -15.82
CA PHE A 162 -5.01 17.63 -14.50
C PHE A 162 -5.93 18.78 -14.04
N LYS A 163 -5.87 19.97 -14.66
CA LYS A 163 -6.87 21.04 -14.41
C LYS A 163 -8.17 20.85 -15.20
N SER A 164 -8.15 20.06 -16.28
CA SER A 164 -9.34 19.74 -17.08
C SER A 164 -10.39 18.94 -16.30
N LYS A 165 -11.65 18.89 -16.79
CA LYS A 165 -12.72 18.05 -16.17
C LYS A 165 -12.28 16.58 -16.06
N LYS A 166 -11.84 15.99 -17.19
CA LYS A 166 -11.27 14.63 -17.26
C LYS A 166 -10.10 14.41 -16.31
N GLY A 167 -9.23 15.41 -16.17
CA GLY A 167 -8.10 15.37 -15.23
C GLY A 167 -8.52 15.29 -13.75
N LYS A 168 -9.62 15.95 -13.38
CA LYS A 168 -10.20 15.89 -12.03
C LYS A 168 -10.92 14.56 -11.76
N GLU A 169 -11.52 13.96 -12.77
CA GLU A 169 -12.08 12.60 -12.71
C GLU A 169 -10.96 11.56 -12.51
N LEU A 170 -9.90 11.62 -13.33
CA LEU A 170 -8.72 10.74 -13.21
C LEU A 170 -8.04 10.84 -11.84
N GLN A 171 -7.91 12.04 -11.26
CA GLN A 171 -7.41 12.21 -9.88
C GLN A 171 -8.29 11.49 -8.84
N LYS A 172 -9.63 11.58 -8.95
CA LYS A 172 -10.55 10.88 -8.04
C LYS A 172 -10.43 9.36 -8.15
N GLU A 173 -10.16 8.82 -9.34
CA GLU A 173 -9.91 7.39 -9.51
C GLU A 173 -8.57 6.96 -8.89
N ILE A 174 -7.52 7.75 -9.10
CA ILE A 174 -6.19 7.49 -8.52
C ILE A 174 -6.27 7.48 -6.98
N SER A 175 -6.87 8.50 -6.36
CA SER A 175 -7.03 8.58 -4.90
C SER A 175 -8.03 7.55 -4.32
N LYS A 176 -8.83 6.87 -5.16
CA LYS A 176 -9.59 5.67 -4.76
C LYS A 176 -8.68 4.43 -4.74
N LYS A 177 -7.89 4.20 -5.78
CA LYS A 177 -7.03 3.00 -5.91
C LYS A 177 -5.96 2.90 -4.82
N ALA A 178 -5.37 4.03 -4.41
CA ALA A 178 -4.42 4.09 -3.29
C ALA A 178 -5.03 3.66 -1.93
N LYS A 179 -6.36 3.69 -1.78
CA LYS A 179 -7.08 3.31 -0.56
C LYS A 179 -7.52 1.83 -0.53
N THR A 180 -7.10 1.03 -1.51
CA THR A 180 -7.46 -0.40 -1.57
C THR A 180 -6.86 -1.18 -0.39
N PHE A 181 -7.54 -2.25 0.02
CA PHE A 181 -7.16 -3.09 1.15
C PHE A 181 -5.75 -3.69 0.99
N VAL A 182 -4.96 -3.65 2.06
CA VAL A 182 -3.63 -4.29 2.15
C VAL A 182 -3.63 -5.14 3.43
N PRO A 183 -3.44 -6.48 3.34
CA PRO A 183 -3.39 -7.35 4.50
C PRO A 183 -2.33 -6.93 5.52
N GLY A 184 -2.71 -6.92 6.81
CA GLY A 184 -1.83 -6.50 7.90
C GLY A 184 -1.68 -4.99 8.09
N ALA A 185 -2.47 -4.17 7.39
CA ALA A 185 -2.68 -2.78 7.82
C ALA A 185 -3.43 -2.74 9.17
N ALA A 186 -3.10 -1.77 10.03
CA ALA A 186 -3.93 -1.49 11.20
C ALA A 186 -5.35 -1.13 10.74
N LEU A 187 -6.35 -1.67 11.45
CA LEU A 187 -7.75 -1.31 11.23
C LEU A 187 -7.91 0.21 11.40
N GLN A 188 -8.63 0.84 10.48
CA GLN A 188 -9.15 2.19 10.73
C GLN A 188 -10.15 2.10 11.88
N ASP A 189 -10.30 3.16 12.65
CA ASP A 189 -11.28 3.19 13.73
C ASP A 189 -12.70 3.23 13.14
N LEU A 190 -13.34 2.05 13.10
CA LEU A 190 -14.68 1.86 12.53
C LEU A 190 -15.79 2.15 13.57
N SER A 191 -15.49 2.76 14.72
CA SER A 191 -16.48 3.08 15.76
C SER A 191 -17.66 3.94 15.30
N ASN A 192 -17.50 4.68 14.19
CA ASN A 192 -18.56 5.46 13.53
C ASN A 192 -19.24 4.74 12.34
N ILE A 193 -18.94 3.46 12.07
CA ILE A 193 -19.73 2.63 11.14
C ILE A 193 -20.84 1.93 11.94
N PRO A 194 -22.12 2.07 11.56
CA PRO A 194 -23.21 1.34 12.22
C PRO A 194 -23.08 -0.18 12.01
N THR A 195 -22.51 -0.87 13.00
CA THR A 195 -22.43 -2.34 13.02
C THR A 195 -23.73 -2.94 13.54
N GLY A 196 -24.75 -2.98 12.69
CA GLY A 196 -26.05 -3.60 12.98
C GLY A 196 -27.05 -3.40 11.85
N PRO A 197 -28.19 -4.12 11.87
CA PRO A 197 -29.28 -3.90 10.92
C PRO A 197 -29.84 -2.47 11.04
N SER A 198 -30.30 -1.92 9.92
CA SER A 198 -30.87 -0.57 9.85
C SER A 198 -32.15 -0.46 10.69
N ALA A 199 -32.57 0.77 11.02
CA ALA A 199 -33.82 1.00 11.75
C ALA A 199 -35.05 0.44 10.99
N GLU A 200 -35.01 0.42 9.65
CA GLU A 200 -36.05 -0.14 8.78
C GLU A 200 -36.01 -1.68 8.78
N GLU A 201 -34.81 -2.29 8.76
CA GLU A 201 -34.62 -3.73 8.88
C GLU A 201 -35.11 -4.22 10.26
N VAL A 202 -34.76 -3.53 11.34
CA VAL A 202 -35.26 -3.81 12.70
C VAL A 202 -36.79 -3.65 12.79
N TRP A 203 -37.38 -2.70 12.05
CA TRP A 203 -38.84 -2.58 11.97
C TRP A 203 -39.48 -3.78 11.26
N LYS A 204 -38.98 -4.17 10.07
CA LYS A 204 -39.46 -5.36 9.34
C LYS A 204 -39.39 -6.63 10.19
N ILE A 205 -38.32 -6.81 10.96
CA ILE A 205 -38.15 -7.97 11.86
C ILE A 205 -39.23 -7.98 12.95
N LYS A 206 -39.47 -6.83 13.61
CA LYS A 206 -40.54 -6.69 14.62
C LYS A 206 -41.93 -6.93 14.03
N GLU A 207 -42.18 -6.41 12.83
CA GLU A 207 -43.45 -6.60 12.12
C GLU A 207 -43.69 -8.07 11.76
N ALA A 208 -42.68 -8.77 11.24
CA ALA A 208 -42.75 -10.21 10.95
C ALA A 208 -43.06 -11.03 12.20
N ILE A 209 -42.34 -10.78 13.31
CA ILE A 209 -42.59 -11.44 14.60
C ILE A 209 -44.02 -11.14 15.11
N SER A 210 -44.52 -9.91 14.97
CA SER A 210 -45.88 -9.56 15.40
C SER A 210 -47.01 -10.19 14.57
N LYS A 211 -46.70 -10.68 13.36
CA LYS A 211 -47.65 -11.34 12.46
C LYS A 211 -47.62 -12.87 12.56
N ALA A 212 -46.61 -13.45 13.23
CA ALA A 212 -46.48 -14.89 13.39
C ALA A 212 -47.56 -15.42 14.36
N SER A 213 -48.47 -16.24 13.86
CA SER A 213 -49.61 -16.79 14.61
C SER A 213 -49.41 -18.24 15.10
N SER A 214 -48.31 -18.88 14.72
CA SER A 214 -47.93 -20.22 15.17
C SER A 214 -46.51 -20.25 15.74
N LEU A 215 -46.22 -21.28 16.53
CA LEU A 215 -44.93 -21.42 17.22
C LEU A 215 -43.83 -21.85 16.24
N GLU A 216 -44.18 -22.62 15.19
CA GLU A 216 -43.25 -23.01 14.13
C GLU A 216 -42.78 -21.81 13.29
N GLU A 217 -43.67 -20.84 13.01
CA GLU A 217 -43.29 -19.65 12.23
C GLU A 217 -42.38 -18.71 13.05
N ILE A 218 -42.54 -18.65 14.38
CA ILE A 218 -41.61 -17.95 15.27
C ILE A 218 -40.23 -18.64 15.26
N GLU A 219 -40.19 -19.97 15.32
CA GLU A 219 -38.93 -20.74 15.26
C GLU A 219 -38.23 -20.58 13.89
N ARG A 220 -39.00 -20.61 12.80
CA ARG A 220 -38.53 -20.32 11.44
C ARG A 220 -37.93 -18.92 11.32
N LEU A 221 -38.59 -17.89 11.84
CA LEU A 221 -38.08 -16.52 11.88
C LEU A 221 -36.80 -16.41 12.71
N ASN A 222 -36.73 -17.07 13.87
CA ASN A 222 -35.53 -17.12 14.70
C ASN A 222 -34.35 -17.76 13.95
N LYS A 223 -34.59 -18.86 13.23
CA LYS A 223 -33.59 -19.55 12.41
C LYS A 223 -33.09 -18.70 11.22
N LEU A 224 -33.96 -17.92 10.59
CA LEU A 224 -33.61 -16.95 9.55
C LEU A 224 -32.73 -15.81 10.09
N LEU A 225 -33.06 -15.29 11.28
CA LEU A 225 -32.23 -14.27 11.93
C LEU A 225 -30.85 -14.81 12.33
N GLN A 226 -30.78 -16.08 12.76
CA GLN A 226 -29.51 -16.76 13.06
C GLN A 226 -28.66 -17.04 11.81
N SER A 227 -29.27 -17.24 10.64
CA SER A 227 -28.54 -17.30 9.35
C SER A 227 -28.19 -15.92 8.77
N GLY A 228 -28.52 -14.82 9.47
CA GLY A 228 -28.27 -13.45 9.02
C GLY A 228 -29.23 -12.95 7.94
N GLN A 229 -30.29 -13.70 7.63
CA GLN A 229 -31.29 -13.32 6.64
C GLN A 229 -32.40 -12.48 7.28
N ILE A 230 -32.79 -11.40 6.59
CA ILE A 230 -33.80 -10.46 7.07
C ILE A 230 -35.11 -10.69 6.30
N PRO A 231 -36.25 -10.96 6.97
CA PRO A 231 -37.54 -11.14 6.30
C PRO A 231 -37.88 -9.95 5.39
N GLY A 232 -38.24 -10.23 4.13
CA GLY A 232 -38.50 -9.20 3.13
C GLY A 232 -37.27 -8.48 2.59
N ARG A 233 -36.14 -9.20 2.45
CA ARG A 233 -34.95 -8.80 1.65
C ARG A 233 -34.92 -9.44 0.26
N GLU A 234 -35.65 -10.53 0.06
CA GLU A 234 -35.54 -11.43 -1.11
C GLU A 234 -35.89 -10.76 -2.45
N ASP A 235 -36.78 -9.76 -2.46
CA ASP A 235 -37.20 -9.03 -3.67
C ASP A 235 -36.09 -8.15 -4.31
N ALA A 236 -34.94 -7.97 -3.65
CA ALA A 236 -33.93 -6.99 -4.04
C ALA A 236 -32.70 -7.57 -4.79
N GLU A 237 -32.41 -8.87 -4.69
CA GLU A 237 -31.08 -9.41 -5.07
C GLU A 237 -31.03 -10.18 -6.40
N ASN A 238 -32.08 -10.16 -7.22
CA ASN A 238 -32.10 -10.85 -8.53
C ASN A 238 -31.42 -10.07 -9.68
N HIS A 239 -30.45 -9.18 -9.40
CA HIS A 239 -29.75 -8.40 -10.44
C HIS A 239 -28.27 -8.04 -10.12
N ASN A 240 -27.48 -8.99 -9.61
CA ASN A 240 -26.11 -9.27 -10.12
C ASN A 240 -25.45 -10.45 -9.40
N GLY A 241 -25.58 -11.66 -9.98
CA GLY A 241 -24.88 -12.83 -9.47
C GLY A 241 -23.41 -12.87 -9.89
N LYS A 242 -22.49 -12.71 -8.92
CA LYS A 242 -21.30 -13.58 -8.77
C LYS A 242 -20.53 -13.31 -7.47
N ALA A 243 -20.85 -14.10 -6.46
CA ALA A 243 -19.95 -14.39 -5.34
C ALA A 243 -19.86 -15.92 -5.21
N THR A 244 -18.64 -16.46 -5.20
CA THR A 244 -18.35 -17.84 -4.77
C THR A 244 -16.97 -17.90 -4.14
N ASN A 245 -16.94 -17.80 -2.82
CA ASN A 245 -16.10 -18.70 -2.04
C ASN A 245 -16.65 -20.14 -2.25
N GLY A 246 -15.92 -21.24 -2.12
CA GLY A 246 -14.58 -21.41 -1.57
C GLY A 246 -14.61 -21.84 -0.10
N ASN A 247 -14.86 -23.13 0.18
CA ASN A 247 -14.38 -23.78 1.40
C ASN A 247 -14.42 -25.32 1.38
N ALA A 248 -13.68 -25.90 2.34
CA ALA A 248 -13.83 -27.21 2.99
C ALA A 248 -13.47 -28.50 2.23
N ASP A 249 -12.41 -29.14 2.73
CA ASP A 249 -12.14 -30.58 2.62
C ASP A 249 -13.05 -31.41 3.56
N GLN A 250 -13.34 -32.66 3.21
CA GLN A 250 -13.05 -33.86 4.01
C GLN A 250 -13.22 -35.16 3.16
N PRO A 251 -12.66 -36.32 3.56
CA PRO A 251 -12.27 -37.39 2.63
C PRO A 251 -13.16 -38.65 2.64
N GLU A 252 -13.01 -39.49 1.61
CA GLU A 252 -13.19 -40.95 1.61
C GLU A 252 -12.13 -41.60 0.67
N GLU A 253 -11.90 -42.91 0.82
CA GLU A 253 -10.70 -43.66 0.35
C GLU A 253 -11.11 -45.05 -0.22
N ASP A 254 -10.42 -45.71 -1.17
CA ASP A 254 -9.19 -45.39 -1.92
C ASP A 254 -9.46 -44.99 -3.41
N ASP A 255 -9.26 -45.74 -4.52
CA ASP A 255 -8.70 -47.07 -4.85
C ASP A 255 -8.28 -47.11 -6.37
N GLU A 256 -7.69 -48.22 -6.84
CA GLU A 256 -7.26 -48.60 -8.22
C GLU A 256 -6.13 -47.79 -8.92
N GLU A 257 -4.89 -48.28 -8.77
CA GLU A 257 -3.78 -48.02 -9.69
C GLU A 257 -4.00 -48.73 -11.06
N MET A 258 -3.61 -48.08 -12.16
CA MET A 258 -3.24 -48.80 -13.39
C MET A 258 -1.97 -48.23 -14.02
N GLU A 259 -0.92 -49.05 -14.06
CA GLU A 259 0.26 -48.82 -14.89
C GLU A 259 -0.13 -48.87 -16.39
N THR A 260 0.41 -47.96 -17.19
CA THR A 260 0.79 -48.25 -18.58
C THR A 260 2.11 -47.58 -18.88
N ASP A 261 3.05 -48.34 -19.43
CA ASP A 261 4.44 -47.95 -19.64
C ASP A 261 4.72 -47.70 -21.15
N GLU A 262 5.98 -47.41 -21.46
CA GLU A 262 6.64 -47.53 -22.77
C GLU A 262 6.53 -46.36 -23.77
N GLN A 263 7.62 -45.57 -23.74
CA GLN A 263 8.55 -45.38 -24.87
C GLN A 263 8.46 -44.18 -25.85
N ASN A 264 9.63 -43.53 -25.94
CA ASN A 264 10.32 -42.97 -27.12
C ASN A 264 9.72 -41.80 -27.93
N GLY A 265 10.48 -40.69 -27.95
CA GLY A 265 10.19 -39.52 -28.80
C GLY A 265 11.19 -38.36 -28.71
N ARG A 266 12.51 -38.62 -28.70
CA ARG A 266 13.52 -37.53 -28.63
C ARG A 266 13.59 -36.73 -29.95
N SER A 267 13.28 -35.43 -29.89
CA SER A 267 13.59 -34.47 -30.97
C SER A 267 14.09 -33.14 -30.40
N GLN A 268 15.37 -32.83 -30.61
CA GLN A 268 15.96 -31.52 -30.25
C GLN A 268 15.88 -30.54 -31.43
N PRO A 269 15.59 -29.24 -31.20
CA PRO A 269 15.68 -28.22 -32.23
C PRO A 269 17.15 -27.81 -32.51
N PRO A 270 17.51 -27.38 -33.75
CA PRO A 270 18.91 -27.42 -34.20
C PRO A 270 19.61 -26.05 -34.26
N TRP A 271 20.46 -25.72 -33.28
CA TRP A 271 21.26 -24.48 -33.28
C TRP A 271 22.72 -24.62 -32.80
N ILE A 272 23.36 -25.78 -32.99
CA ILE A 272 24.82 -25.89 -32.89
C ILE A 272 25.44 -25.81 -34.28
N LYS A 273 26.21 -24.75 -34.55
CA LYS A 273 27.21 -24.72 -35.61
C LYS A 273 28.59 -24.69 -34.97
N SER A 274 29.36 -25.74 -35.19
CA SER A 274 30.76 -25.83 -34.75
C SER A 274 31.65 -24.91 -35.59
N ASN A 275 32.65 -24.31 -34.96
CA ASN A 275 33.95 -24.01 -35.54
C ASN A 275 34.97 -23.83 -34.40
#